data_AF-A0A2Z6SDU7-F1
#
_entry.id   AF-A0A2Z6SDU7-F1
#
_cell.length_a   1.000
_cell.length_b   1.000
_cell.length_c   1.000
_cell.angle_alpha   90.00
_cell.angle_beta   90.00
_cell.angle_gamma   90.00
#
_symmetry.space_group_name_H-M   'P 1'
#
loop_
_entity.id
_entity.type
_entity.pdbx_description
1 polymer ?
#
loop_
_entity_poly.entity_id
_entity_poly.type
_entity_poly.pdbx_seq_one_letter_code
_entity_poly.pdbx_strand_id
1 'polypeptide(L)'
;MGTRSIILIRKRYPKEISSATKSFLKGPDESQYIYEYFVYMYQETDNDDMGEWIAEFLCNFLRDYSSKYMDAGFLAAKFVEAFMDRDTSCKCLLPLAPLDELYHYEHHEIYFITTDSARKFFDDKSIVLTLHRNCIISAWPEKFMTKYLQNAERMKESRIQNEVIDYGDKELEKEGYLAEDRLLTKFLNKKFNMQHRR
;
A
#
# COMPACT_ATOMS: atom_id res chain seq x y z
N MET A 1 23.13 -6.83 2.60
CA MET A 1 22.26 -6.29 1.54
C MET A 1 20.91 -6.15 2.20
N GLY A 2 20.50 -4.92 2.53
CA GLY A 2 19.26 -4.67 3.25
C GLY A 2 18.03 -4.84 2.37
N THR A 3 16.89 -5.18 2.98
CA THR A 3 15.57 -5.04 2.36
C THR A 3 15.29 -3.55 2.17
N ARG A 4 14.80 -3.21 0.97
CA ARG A 4 14.46 -1.84 0.58
C ARG A 4 12.96 -1.79 0.39
N SER A 5 12.29 -0.95 1.15
CA SER A 5 10.83 -0.89 1.18
C SER A 5 10.37 0.52 0.90
N ILE A 6 9.33 0.62 0.08
CA ILE A 6 8.57 1.84 -0.13
C ILE A 6 7.25 1.72 0.63
N ILE A 7 6.81 2.80 1.24
CA ILE A 7 5.52 2.87 1.92
C ILE A 7 4.74 4.07 1.38
N LEU A 8 3.50 3.82 0.95
CA LEU A 8 2.59 4.81 0.40
C LEU A 8 1.30 4.82 1.22
N ILE A 9 0.91 6.01 1.69
CA ILE A 9 -0.39 6.21 2.35
C ILE A 9 -1.30 6.94 1.38
N ARG A 10 -2.47 6.36 1.11
CA ARG A 10 -3.45 6.90 0.17
C ARG A 10 -4.88 6.78 0.68
N LYS A 11 -5.73 7.64 0.16
CA LYS A 11 -7.19 7.61 0.34
C LYS A 11 -7.86 7.42 -1.00
N ARG A 12 -8.81 6.51 -1.08
CA ARG A 12 -9.58 6.23 -2.31
C ARG A 12 -10.94 6.91 -2.29
N TYR A 13 -11.33 7.47 -3.43
CA TYR A 13 -12.60 8.14 -3.67
C TYR A 13 -13.31 7.51 -4.86
N PRO A 14 -14.60 7.11 -4.76
CA PRO A 14 -15.34 6.65 -5.93
C PRO A 14 -15.44 7.76 -6.99
N LYS A 15 -15.10 7.45 -8.25
CA LYS A 15 -15.15 8.42 -9.37
C LYS A 15 -16.54 9.04 -9.55
N GLU A 16 -17.60 8.28 -9.28
CA GLU A 16 -18.99 8.73 -9.41
C GLU A 16 -19.36 9.87 -8.45
N ILE A 17 -18.65 9.98 -7.32
CA ILE A 17 -18.94 10.96 -6.26
C ILE A 17 -17.97 12.16 -6.34
N SER A 18 -16.80 12.00 -6.95
CA SER A 18 -15.80 13.06 -7.06
C SER A 18 -16.05 13.97 -8.26
N SER A 19 -16.12 15.29 -8.04
CA SER A 19 -16.04 16.29 -9.12
C SER A 19 -14.63 16.39 -9.75
N ALA A 20 -13.63 15.78 -9.12
CA ALA A 20 -12.27 15.67 -9.65
C ALA A 20 -12.24 14.63 -10.78
N THR A 21 -11.77 15.02 -11.96
CA THR A 21 -11.72 14.12 -13.13
C THR A 21 -10.41 13.33 -13.25
N LYS A 22 -9.35 13.65 -12.48
CA LYS A 22 -8.02 13.00 -12.62
C LYS A 22 -7.25 12.96 -11.30
N SER A 23 -6.64 11.81 -11.00
CA SER A 23 -5.57 11.66 -10.00
C SER A 23 -4.38 12.55 -10.39
N PHE A 24 -3.89 13.38 -9.48
CA PHE A 24 -2.68 14.20 -9.69
C PHE A 24 -1.46 13.35 -10.02
N LEU A 25 -1.38 12.14 -9.45
CA LEU A 25 -0.24 11.24 -9.61
C LEU A 25 -0.41 10.26 -10.79
N LYS A 26 -1.43 10.46 -11.65
CA LYS A 26 -1.85 9.52 -12.70
C LYS A 26 -2.22 8.16 -12.08
N GLY A 27 -2.61 7.18 -12.90
CA GLY A 27 -3.03 5.85 -12.44
C GLY A 27 -3.69 5.05 -13.58
N PRO A 28 -4.11 3.80 -13.33
CA PRO A 28 -4.86 3.04 -14.32
C PRO A 28 -6.15 3.77 -14.70
N ASP A 29 -6.34 4.05 -15.98
CA ASP A 29 -7.52 4.77 -16.49
C ASP A 29 -8.82 4.00 -16.15
N GLU A 30 -8.71 2.67 -16.11
CA GLU A 30 -9.78 1.72 -15.80
C GLU A 30 -10.17 1.67 -14.31
N SER A 31 -9.42 2.32 -13.41
CA SER A 31 -9.74 2.36 -11.98
C SER A 31 -11.13 2.95 -11.75
N GLN A 32 -11.90 2.40 -10.81
CA GLN A 32 -13.17 3.00 -10.40
C GLN A 32 -13.00 4.13 -9.38
N TYR A 33 -11.76 4.34 -8.91
CA TYR A 33 -11.44 5.26 -7.84
C TYR A 33 -10.44 6.33 -8.29
N ILE A 34 -10.43 7.43 -7.55
CA ILE A 34 -9.36 8.42 -7.55
C ILE A 34 -8.63 8.29 -6.23
N TYR A 35 -7.30 8.30 -6.29
CA TYR A 35 -6.45 8.17 -5.12
C TYR A 35 -5.78 9.50 -4.80
N GLU A 36 -5.94 9.93 -3.56
CA GLU A 36 -5.20 11.04 -2.95
C GLU A 36 -4.08 10.44 -2.11
N TYR A 37 -2.84 10.88 -2.33
CA TYR A 37 -1.68 10.33 -1.64
C TYR A 37 -1.16 11.36 -0.65
N PHE A 38 -0.85 10.88 0.56
CA PHE A 38 -0.46 11.73 1.68
C PHE A 38 1.02 11.60 1.97
N VAL A 39 1.59 10.40 1.81
CA VAL A 39 2.95 10.09 2.21
C VAL A 39 3.59 9.12 1.23
N TYR A 40 4.86 9.37 0.95
CA TYR A 40 5.77 8.47 0.26
C TYR A 40 7.07 8.37 1.06
N MET A 41 7.33 7.19 1.60
CA MET A 41 8.49 6.90 2.45
C MET A 41 9.32 5.79 1.84
N TYR A 42 10.62 5.88 2.10
CA TYR A 42 11.58 4.84 1.80
C TYR A 42 12.31 4.40 3.06
N GLN A 43 12.59 3.11 3.15
CA GLN A 43 13.47 2.53 4.15
C GLN A 43 14.41 1.50 3.53
N GLU A 44 15.65 1.51 3.98
CA GLU A 44 16.59 0.39 3.83
C GLU A 44 16.92 -0.17 5.23
N THR A 45 16.69 -1.47 5.41
CA THR A 45 16.84 -2.18 6.69
C THR A 45 17.47 -3.55 6.49
N ASP A 46 18.33 -3.98 7.40
CA ASP A 46 18.89 -5.34 7.37
C ASP A 46 17.89 -6.41 7.85
N ASN A 47 16.78 -5.99 8.47
CA ASN A 47 15.73 -6.86 9.01
C ASN A 47 14.43 -6.74 8.20
N ASP A 48 13.71 -7.87 8.01
CA ASP A 48 12.49 -7.99 7.20
C ASP A 48 11.19 -7.88 8.03
N ASP A 49 11.15 -7.02 9.04
CA ASP A 49 10.03 -6.87 9.99
C ASP A 49 9.08 -5.71 9.65
N MET A 50 9.23 -5.10 8.47
CA MET A 50 8.45 -3.92 8.07
C MET A 50 6.94 -4.21 8.02
N GLY A 51 6.52 -5.27 7.33
CA GLY A 51 5.11 -5.62 7.21
C GLY A 51 4.45 -5.89 8.57
N GLU A 52 5.18 -6.52 9.49
CA GLU A 52 4.72 -6.78 10.86
C GLU A 52 4.54 -5.48 11.64
N TRP A 53 5.55 -4.60 11.60
CA TRP A 53 5.49 -3.30 12.27
C TRP A 53 4.35 -2.43 11.74
N ILE A 54 4.14 -2.38 10.42
CA ILE A 54 3.03 -1.61 9.82
C ILE A 54 1.68 -2.18 10.29
N ALA A 55 1.51 -3.50 10.25
CA ALA A 55 0.27 -4.14 10.67
C ALA A 55 -0.03 -3.87 12.15
N GLU A 56 0.98 -3.99 13.03
CA GLU A 56 0.84 -3.70 14.45
C GLU A 56 0.51 -2.22 14.71
N PHE A 57 1.21 -1.30 14.04
CA PHE A 57 0.91 0.13 14.12
C PHE A 57 -0.55 0.41 13.75
N LEU A 58 -1.02 -0.13 12.63
CA LEU A 58 -2.38 0.10 12.15
C LEU A 58 -3.43 -0.50 13.10
N CYS A 59 -3.20 -1.69 13.64
CA CYS A 59 -4.08 -2.29 14.65
C CYS A 59 -4.16 -1.43 15.92
N ASN A 60 -3.02 -0.95 16.42
CA ASN A 60 -2.96 -0.07 17.59
C ASN A 60 -3.65 1.28 17.30
N PHE A 61 -3.42 1.85 16.12
CA PHE A 61 -4.08 3.08 15.67
C PHE A 61 -5.60 2.91 15.62
N LEU A 62 -6.10 1.82 15.01
CA LEU A 62 -7.54 1.54 14.95
C LEU A 62 -8.13 1.38 16.35
N ARG A 63 -7.43 0.71 17.28
CA ARG A 63 -7.87 0.58 18.67
C ARG A 63 -7.99 1.95 19.36
N ASP A 64 -6.96 2.78 19.24
CA ASP A 64 -6.84 4.03 20.00
C ASP A 64 -7.72 5.17 19.42
N TYR A 65 -8.05 5.08 18.12
CA TYR A 65 -8.79 6.10 17.40
C TYR A 65 -10.12 5.63 16.81
N SER A 66 -10.56 4.41 17.13
CA SER A 66 -11.87 3.90 16.72
C SER A 66 -12.99 4.88 17.08
N SER A 67 -13.96 5.02 16.17
CA SER A 67 -15.15 5.89 16.36
C SER A 67 -14.87 7.39 16.53
N LYS A 68 -13.63 7.86 16.30
CA LYS A 68 -13.30 9.29 16.25
C LYS A 68 -13.36 9.81 14.82
N TYR A 69 -13.94 11.00 14.64
CA TYR A 69 -13.99 11.66 13.34
C TYR A 69 -12.58 12.10 12.97
N MET A 70 -11.92 11.36 12.10
CA MET A 70 -10.51 11.56 11.73
C MET A 70 -10.35 11.29 10.23
N ASP A 71 -9.46 12.02 9.58
CA ASP A 71 -9.17 11.84 8.16
C ASP A 71 -7.85 11.08 7.94
N ALA A 72 -7.58 10.74 6.68
CA ALA A 72 -6.35 10.08 6.26
C ALA A 72 -5.09 10.92 6.51
N GLY A 73 -5.21 12.24 6.60
CA GLY A 73 -4.12 13.15 6.94
C GLY A 73 -3.66 12.96 8.39
N PHE A 74 -4.59 12.75 9.32
CA PHE A 74 -4.28 12.43 10.71
C PHE A 74 -3.55 11.08 10.84
N LEU A 75 -4.03 10.05 10.15
CA LEU A 75 -3.34 8.75 10.05
C LEU A 75 -1.92 8.93 9.50
N ALA A 76 -1.78 9.67 8.40
CA ALA A 76 -0.51 9.95 7.76
C ALA A 76 0.49 10.63 8.71
N ALA A 77 0.05 11.68 9.43
CA ALA A 77 0.89 12.40 10.37
C ALA A 77 1.37 11.49 11.51
N LYS A 78 0.47 10.68 12.09
CA LYS A 78 0.82 9.74 13.16
C LYS A 78 1.74 8.62 12.69
N PHE A 79 1.52 8.14 11.47
CA PHE A 79 2.38 7.13 10.86
C PHE A 79 3.78 7.68 10.64
N VAL A 80 3.92 8.88 10.06
CA VAL A 80 5.23 9.51 9.82
C VAL A 80 5.98 9.73 11.12
N GLU A 81 5.31 10.25 12.16
CA GLU A 81 5.90 10.42 13.50
C GLU A 81 6.48 9.08 14.01
N ALA A 82 5.66 8.04 14.08
CA ALA A 82 6.09 6.72 14.57
C ALA A 82 7.16 6.07 13.68
N PHE A 83 7.08 6.26 12.36
CA PHE A 83 8.04 5.72 11.40
C PHE A 83 9.42 6.36 11.56
N MET A 84 9.47 7.69 11.73
CA MET A 84 10.72 8.43 11.89
C MET A 84 11.37 8.16 13.26
N ASP A 85 10.58 7.91 14.30
CA ASP A 85 11.08 7.57 15.64
C ASP A 85 11.62 6.13 15.77
N ARG A 86 11.27 5.24 14.84
CA ARG A 86 11.75 3.86 14.85
C ARG A 86 13.28 3.79 14.59
N ASP A 87 13.93 2.75 15.10
CA ASP A 87 15.40 2.65 15.17
C ASP A 87 16.17 2.53 13.83
N THR A 88 17.51 2.69 13.96
CA THR A 88 18.62 2.84 12.99
C THR A 88 18.53 2.14 11.62
N SER A 89 17.59 2.59 10.79
CA SER A 89 17.55 2.27 9.36
C SER A 89 17.70 3.55 8.54
N CYS A 90 18.22 3.43 7.33
CA CYS A 90 18.24 4.57 6.41
C CYS A 90 16.80 4.84 5.99
N LYS A 91 16.23 5.96 6.42
CA LYS A 91 14.85 6.36 6.15
C LYS A 91 14.79 7.72 5.53
N CYS A 92 13.86 7.92 4.62
CA CYS A 92 13.56 9.25 4.12
C CYS A 92 12.09 9.41 3.73
N LEU A 93 11.62 10.64 3.90
CA LEU A 93 10.42 11.13 3.24
C LEU A 93 10.81 11.58 1.85
N LEU A 94 10.11 11.05 0.85
CA LEU A 94 10.34 11.36 -0.54
C LEU A 94 9.20 12.25 -1.06
N PRO A 95 9.48 13.17 -1.99
CA PRO A 95 8.45 14.01 -2.58
C PRO A 95 7.46 13.16 -3.38
N LEU A 96 6.17 13.51 -3.31
CA LEU A 96 5.15 12.90 -4.16
C LEU A 96 5.41 13.27 -5.63
N ALA A 97 5.46 12.25 -6.47
CA ALA A 97 5.70 12.33 -7.91
C ALA A 97 4.70 11.43 -8.65
N PRO A 98 4.51 11.56 -9.98
CA PRO A 98 3.67 10.62 -10.73
C PRO A 98 3.98 9.16 -10.41
N LEU A 99 2.95 8.30 -10.40
CA LEU A 99 3.08 6.89 -10.00
C LEU A 99 4.11 6.12 -10.83
N ASP A 100 4.31 6.47 -12.10
CA ASP A 100 5.39 5.85 -12.85
C ASP A 100 6.76 6.19 -12.24
N GLU A 101 7.02 7.42 -11.82
CA GLU A 101 8.28 7.88 -11.23
C GLU A 101 8.51 7.37 -9.80
N LEU A 102 7.47 7.31 -8.97
CA LEU A 102 7.56 6.80 -7.59
C LEU A 102 8.05 5.35 -7.53
N TYR A 103 7.81 4.62 -8.60
CA TYR A 103 8.14 3.22 -8.71
C TYR A 103 9.53 2.97 -9.32
N HIS A 104 10.20 3.98 -9.87
CA HIS A 104 11.58 3.86 -10.35
C HIS A 104 12.61 3.70 -9.25
N TYR A 105 12.28 4.08 -8.01
CA TYR A 105 13.20 3.89 -6.88
C TYR A 105 13.46 2.40 -6.67
N GLU A 106 14.72 2.02 -6.45
CA GLU A 106 15.10 0.63 -6.26
C GLU A 106 14.50 0.09 -4.95
N HIS A 107 13.54 -0.82 -5.07
CA HIS A 107 12.82 -1.41 -3.94
C HIS A 107 12.66 -2.93 -4.12
N HIS A 108 12.60 -3.62 -3.00
CA HIS A 108 12.24 -5.03 -2.92
C HIS A 108 10.76 -5.20 -2.59
N GLU A 109 10.18 -4.26 -1.84
CA GLU A 109 8.81 -4.31 -1.34
C GLU A 109 8.13 -2.96 -1.45
N ILE A 110 6.82 -2.97 -1.75
CA ILE A 110 5.98 -1.78 -1.69
C ILE A 110 4.78 -2.07 -0.79
N TYR A 111 4.60 -1.24 0.22
CA TYR A 111 3.46 -1.25 1.11
C TYR A 111 2.51 -0.11 0.77
N PHE A 112 1.22 -0.44 0.64
CA PHE A 112 0.14 0.52 0.57
C PHE A 112 -0.71 0.46 1.82
N ILE A 113 -0.95 1.63 2.39
CA ILE A 113 -1.97 1.84 3.40
C ILE A 113 -3.09 2.61 2.73
N THR A 114 -4.19 1.92 2.45
CA THR A 114 -5.34 2.49 1.72
C THR A 114 -6.48 2.75 2.68
N THR A 115 -6.97 3.98 2.71
CA THR A 115 -8.15 4.38 3.48
C THR A 115 -9.35 4.62 2.56
N ASP A 116 -10.56 4.34 3.04
CA ASP A 116 -11.80 4.56 2.30
C ASP A 116 -12.46 5.91 2.63
N SER A 117 -12.69 6.75 1.62
CA SER A 117 -13.38 8.03 1.80
C SER A 117 -14.85 7.91 2.17
N ALA A 118 -15.50 6.77 1.87
CA ALA A 118 -16.90 6.54 2.21
C ALA A 118 -17.11 6.37 3.72
N ARG A 119 -16.03 6.08 4.47
CA ARG A 119 -16.08 5.90 5.92
C ARG A 119 -15.80 7.20 6.65
N LYS A 120 -16.69 7.53 7.58
CA LYS A 120 -16.63 8.76 8.39
C LYS A 120 -15.70 8.65 9.60
N PHE A 121 -15.42 7.42 10.03
CA PHE A 121 -14.63 7.09 11.20
C PHE A 121 -13.67 5.97 10.82
N PHE A 122 -12.52 5.89 11.50
CA PHE A 122 -11.69 4.70 11.41
C PHE A 122 -12.34 3.57 12.21
N ASP A 123 -12.71 2.51 11.51
CA ASP A 123 -13.17 1.23 12.03
C ASP A 123 -12.30 0.08 11.49
N ASP A 124 -12.62 -1.14 11.88
CA ASP A 124 -11.95 -2.39 11.49
C ASP A 124 -11.89 -2.62 9.97
N LYS A 125 -12.64 -1.85 9.18
CA LYS A 125 -12.71 -1.97 7.72
C LYS A 125 -12.36 -0.67 7.00
N SER A 126 -11.75 0.26 7.71
CA SER A 126 -11.42 1.59 7.17
C SER A 126 -10.04 1.68 6.55
N ILE A 127 -9.17 0.73 6.87
CA ILE A 127 -7.79 0.73 6.43
C ILE A 127 -7.47 -0.65 5.89
N VAL A 128 -6.90 -0.70 4.69
CA VAL A 128 -6.35 -1.93 4.09
C VAL A 128 -4.84 -1.78 3.98
N LEU A 129 -4.13 -2.85 4.34
CA LEU A 129 -2.70 -2.97 4.10
C LEU A 129 -2.47 -3.91 2.91
N THR A 130 -1.76 -3.40 1.90
CA THR A 130 -1.34 -4.18 0.73
C THR A 130 0.18 -4.23 0.63
N LEU A 131 0.74 -5.42 0.43
CA LEU A 131 2.15 -5.63 0.05
C LEU A 131 2.22 -6.04 -1.41
N HIS A 132 3.07 -5.35 -2.18
CA HIS A 132 3.52 -5.74 -3.51
C HIS A 132 4.98 -6.20 -3.48
N ARG A 133 5.18 -7.42 -3.98
CA ARG A 133 6.48 -8.07 -4.21
C ARG A 133 6.40 -8.82 -5.55
N ASN A 134 6.82 -10.08 -5.61
CA ASN A 134 6.40 -11.02 -6.68
C ASN A 134 4.94 -11.50 -6.52
N CYS A 135 4.18 -10.93 -5.58
CA CYS A 135 2.78 -11.24 -5.30
C CYS A 135 2.06 -10.00 -4.76
N ILE A 136 0.73 -10.07 -4.66
CA ILE A 136 -0.09 -9.13 -3.89
C ILE A 136 -0.62 -9.85 -2.66
N ILE A 137 -0.39 -9.26 -1.49
CA ILE A 137 -1.12 -9.58 -0.27
C ILE A 137 -1.88 -8.34 0.15
N SER A 138 -3.20 -8.33 -0.04
CA SER A 138 -4.08 -7.30 0.51
C SER A 138 -4.96 -7.88 1.61
N ALA A 139 -4.93 -7.28 2.78
CA ALA A 139 -5.72 -7.72 3.92
C ALA A 139 -6.08 -6.54 4.83
N TRP A 140 -7.10 -6.75 5.66
CA TRP A 140 -7.28 -5.91 6.84
C TRP A 140 -6.05 -6.06 7.76
N PRO A 141 -5.61 -4.99 8.45
CA PRO A 141 -4.39 -5.01 9.25
C PRO A 141 -4.26 -6.19 10.22
N GLU A 142 -5.36 -6.55 10.90
CA GLU A 142 -5.41 -7.63 11.88
C GLU A 142 -5.29 -9.03 11.27
N LYS A 143 -5.62 -9.18 9.97
CA LYS A 143 -5.51 -10.43 9.23
C LYS A 143 -4.22 -10.51 8.40
N PHE A 144 -3.51 -9.40 8.25
CA PHE A 144 -2.38 -9.28 7.32
C PHE A 144 -1.27 -10.29 7.63
N MET A 145 -0.83 -10.38 8.89
CA MET A 145 0.26 -11.29 9.27
C MET A 145 -0.08 -12.76 9.07
N THR A 146 -1.32 -13.16 9.37
CA THR A 146 -1.78 -14.52 9.08
C THR A 146 -1.71 -14.81 7.59
N LYS A 147 -2.16 -13.88 6.74
CA LYS A 147 -2.09 -14.02 5.28
C LYS A 147 -0.66 -14.06 4.76
N TYR A 148 0.21 -13.20 5.29
CA TYR A 148 1.63 -13.18 4.96
C TYR A 148 2.31 -14.53 5.26
N LEU A 149 2.18 -15.02 6.50
CA LEU A 149 2.78 -16.29 6.93
C LEU A 149 2.23 -17.49 6.17
N GLN A 150 0.92 -17.54 5.90
CA GLN A 150 0.30 -18.62 5.11
C GLN A 150 0.84 -18.72 3.69
N ASN A 151 1.39 -17.64 3.14
CA ASN A 151 1.89 -17.60 1.77
C ASN A 151 3.42 -17.43 1.69
N ALA A 152 4.13 -17.39 2.82
CA ALA A 152 5.57 -17.11 2.89
C ALA A 152 6.42 -18.05 2.02
N GLU A 153 6.18 -19.35 2.10
CA GLU A 153 6.91 -20.33 1.29
C GLU A 153 6.61 -20.17 -0.21
N ARG A 154 5.35 -19.90 -0.57
CA ARG A 154 4.96 -19.65 -1.97
C ARG A 154 5.57 -18.37 -2.53
N MET A 155 5.72 -17.34 -1.69
CA MET A 155 6.41 -16.10 -2.07
C MET A 155 7.89 -16.33 -2.35
N LYS A 156 8.57 -17.17 -1.55
CA LYS A 156 9.97 -17.56 -1.78
C LYS A 156 10.14 -18.41 -3.04
N GLU A 157 9.20 -19.33 -3.29
CA GLU A 157 9.23 -20.27 -4.41
C GLU A 157 8.81 -19.66 -5.75
N SER A 158 8.09 -18.54 -5.73
CA SER A 158 7.63 -17.85 -6.94
C SER A 158 8.80 -17.29 -7.75
N ARG A 159 9.23 -18.05 -8.75
CA ARG A 159 10.17 -17.64 -9.81
C ARG A 159 9.49 -16.92 -10.97
N ILE A 160 8.17 -16.74 -10.92
CA ILE A 160 7.40 -16.14 -12.01
C ILE A 160 7.59 -14.63 -11.96
N GLN A 161 8.68 -14.18 -12.57
CA GLN A 161 8.83 -12.79 -12.95
C GLN A 161 7.60 -12.44 -13.81
N ASN A 162 6.76 -11.52 -13.33
CA ASN A 162 5.61 -10.90 -14.03
C ASN A 162 4.20 -11.47 -13.79
N GLU A 163 4.00 -12.55 -13.03
CA GLU A 163 2.64 -12.93 -12.60
C GLU A 163 2.45 -12.60 -11.14
N VAL A 164 1.51 -11.69 -10.89
CA VAL A 164 1.19 -11.26 -9.54
C VAL A 164 0.09 -12.16 -9.02
N ILE A 165 0.49 -13.09 -8.16
CA ILE A 165 -0.43 -13.99 -7.48
C ILE A 165 -1.11 -13.20 -6.37
N ASP A 166 -2.43 -13.18 -6.39
CA ASP A 166 -3.25 -12.48 -5.41
C ASP A 166 -3.66 -13.43 -4.28
N TYR A 167 -3.17 -13.15 -3.07
CA TYR A 167 -3.50 -13.89 -1.84
C TYR A 167 -4.45 -13.12 -0.92
N GLY A 168 -5.13 -12.13 -1.45
CA GLY A 168 -5.97 -11.21 -0.72
C GLY A 168 -7.14 -11.85 0.01
N ASP A 169 -7.71 -11.10 0.96
CA ASP A 169 -8.93 -11.52 1.65
C ASP A 169 -10.12 -11.53 0.67
N LYS A 170 -10.89 -12.61 0.64
CA LYS A 170 -12.11 -12.73 -0.19
C LYS A 170 -13.15 -11.66 0.16
N GLU A 171 -13.12 -11.15 1.39
CA GLU A 171 -13.96 -10.02 1.80
C GLU A 171 -13.57 -8.73 1.04
N LEU A 172 -12.27 -8.52 0.83
CA LEU A 172 -11.75 -7.38 0.08
C LEU A 172 -12.02 -7.47 -1.43
N GLU A 173 -12.19 -8.68 -1.97
CA GLU A 173 -12.64 -8.88 -3.35
C GLU A 173 -14.02 -8.26 -3.58
N LYS A 174 -14.94 -8.45 -2.62
CA LYS A 174 -16.31 -7.89 -2.69
C LYS A 174 -16.32 -6.38 -2.57
N GLU A 175 -15.36 -5.80 -1.84
CA GLU A 175 -15.21 -4.36 -1.67
C GLU A 175 -14.31 -3.70 -2.74
N GLY A 176 -13.93 -4.48 -3.77
CA GLY A 176 -13.21 -3.99 -4.96
C GLY A 176 -11.72 -3.68 -4.75
N TYR A 177 -11.17 -3.83 -3.54
CA TYR A 177 -9.76 -3.54 -3.26
C TYR A 177 -8.82 -4.42 -4.09
N LEU A 178 -9.11 -5.73 -4.18
CA LEU A 178 -8.25 -6.65 -4.94
C LEU A 178 -8.26 -6.35 -6.45
N ALA A 179 -9.42 -5.97 -7.00
CA ALA A 179 -9.52 -5.59 -8.41
C ALA A 179 -8.64 -4.36 -8.71
N GLU A 180 -8.65 -3.39 -7.80
CA GLU A 180 -7.86 -2.16 -7.91
C GLU A 180 -6.35 -2.42 -7.75
N ASP A 181 -5.93 -3.24 -6.79
CA ASP A 181 -4.52 -3.61 -6.60
C ASP A 181 -3.98 -4.42 -7.80
N ARG A 182 -4.81 -5.27 -8.41
CA ARG A 182 -4.49 -5.97 -9.67
C ARG A 182 -4.34 -4.99 -10.84
N LEU A 183 -5.24 -4.00 -10.96
CA LEU A 183 -5.17 -2.95 -12.00
C LEU A 183 -3.91 -2.11 -11.86
N LEU A 184 -3.60 -1.66 -10.65
CA LEU A 184 -2.38 -0.92 -10.33
C LEU A 184 -1.15 -1.72 -10.75
N THR A 185 -1.12 -3.00 -10.40
CA THR A 185 0.02 -3.86 -10.74
C THR A 185 0.20 -4.04 -12.24
N LYS A 186 -0.88 -4.23 -13.00
CA LYS A 186 -0.82 -4.27 -14.47
C LYS A 186 -0.29 -2.96 -15.05
N PHE A 187 -0.75 -1.83 -14.53
CA PHE A 187 -0.30 -0.50 -14.94
C PHE A 187 1.22 -0.34 -14.73
N LEU A 188 1.70 -0.71 -13.56
CA LEU A 188 3.12 -0.64 -13.20
C LEU A 188 3.96 -1.59 -14.05
N ASN A 189 3.58 -2.86 -14.14
CA ASN A 189 4.31 -3.86 -14.94
C ASN A 189 4.42 -3.44 -16.41
N LYS A 190 3.37 -2.84 -16.98
CA LYS A 190 3.41 -2.32 -18.35
C LYS A 190 4.43 -1.20 -18.50
N LYS A 191 4.53 -0.30 -17.51
CA LYS A 191 5.48 0.82 -17.51
C LYS A 191 6.93 0.35 -17.35
N PHE A 192 7.20 -0.59 -16.44
CA PHE A 192 8.52 -1.18 -16.27
C PHE A 192 8.97 -2.00 -17.51
N ASN A 193 8.08 -2.83 -18.06
CA ASN A 193 8.41 -3.66 -19.23
C ASN A 193 8.57 -2.87 -20.53
N MET A 194 7.96 -1.70 -20.67
CA MET A 194 8.16 -0.82 -21.83
C MET A 194 9.55 -0.16 -21.86
N GLN A 195 10.24 -0.06 -20.72
CA GLN A 195 11.54 0.61 -20.61
C GLN A 195 12.73 -0.32 -20.86
N HIS A 196 12.61 -1.62 -20.56
CA HIS A 196 13.64 -2.62 -20.92
C HIS A 196 13.65 -3.01 -22.40
N ARG A 197 12.77 -2.43 -23.22
CA ARG A 197 12.69 -2.63 -24.68
C ARG A 197 13.22 -1.44 -25.50
N ARG A 198 13.84 -0.45 -24.85
CA ARG A 198 14.45 0.70 -25.51
C ARG A 198 15.96 0.69 -25.36
#